data_AF-A0AAV1SMN2-F1
#
_entry.id   AF-A0AAV1SMN2-F1
#
_cell.length_a   1.000
_cell.length_b   1.000
_cell.length_c   1.000
_cell.angle_alpha   90.00
_cell.angle_beta   90.00
_cell.angle_gamma   90.00
#
_symmetry.space_group_name_H-M   'P 1'
#
loop_
_entity.id
_entity.type
_entity.pdbx_description
1 polymer ?
#
loop_
_entity_poly.entity_id
_entity_poly.type
_entity_poly.pdbx_seq_one_letter_code
_entity_poly.pdbx_strand_id
1 'polypeptide(L)'
;MTTIRHSFDKDVNQISEMTKELKAYEVDPKVKVVILKVAIIDGIVMGGGAGLSMHGRFKIVTENTVFAMPETSIGHFVDVGASYFLSRLPGFFGEYLGLTGTKIRGADMVACGLAIHFVLSKNLHLLESALDKVTSSDTNTISKIIRKFEHKPKESEAENRPEKWILEAVKSMKSACPISLKISLKSIREGRSQELDQCLAREYNIFCHIKRRTVSNDFYEGMRAMLLDKDKNPQWEPAKLELVTDEMVNRYFSRVDEDDWGSLQLPARSNLVDAMRPRL
;
A
#
# COMPACT_ATOMS: atom_id res chain seq x y z
N MET A 1 13.50 -19.33 -2.92
CA MET A 1 12.91 -18.08 -3.44
C MET A 1 11.53 -17.95 -2.82
N THR A 2 11.16 -16.82 -2.20
CA THR A 2 9.81 -16.66 -1.63
C THR A 2 8.93 -16.00 -2.68
N THR A 3 7.99 -16.77 -3.22
CA THR A 3 6.94 -16.28 -4.12
C THR A 3 5.67 -16.16 -3.29
N ILE A 4 5.12 -14.94 -3.17
CA ILE A 4 3.82 -14.74 -2.55
C ILE A 4 2.79 -14.61 -3.66
N ARG A 5 1.77 -15.46 -3.62
CA ARG A 5 0.60 -15.42 -4.50
C ARG A 5 -0.59 -14.99 -3.65
N HIS A 6 -1.17 -13.84 -3.95
CA HIS A 6 -2.39 -13.40 -3.28
C HIS A 6 -3.61 -13.60 -4.19
N SER A 7 -4.59 -14.32 -3.66
CA SER A 7 -5.96 -14.45 -4.14
C SER A 7 -6.86 -14.18 -2.94
N PHE A 8 -7.44 -13.00 -2.84
CA PHE A 8 -8.39 -12.69 -1.75
C PHE A 8 -9.78 -13.19 -2.13
N ASP A 9 -10.17 -14.34 -1.58
CA ASP A 9 -11.57 -14.72 -1.43
C ASP A 9 -12.14 -14.10 -0.14
N LYS A 10 -13.36 -13.58 -0.22
CA LYS A 10 -13.99 -12.72 0.78
C LYS A 10 -14.35 -13.52 2.04
N ASP A 11 -13.67 -13.30 3.17
CA ASP A 11 -14.25 -13.65 4.47
C ASP A 11 -13.75 -12.77 5.63
N VAL A 12 -14.71 -12.31 6.46
CA VAL A 12 -14.54 -11.40 7.60
C VAL A 12 -13.60 -11.99 8.69
N ASN A 13 -13.38 -13.31 8.68
CA ASN A 13 -12.44 -13.99 9.56
C ASN A 13 -10.96 -13.61 9.29
N GLN A 14 -10.62 -13.09 8.10
CA GLN A 14 -9.26 -12.64 7.78
C GLN A 14 -8.84 -11.38 8.55
N ILE A 15 -9.76 -10.56 9.08
CA ILE A 15 -9.39 -9.35 9.83
C ILE A 15 -8.75 -9.71 11.19
N SER A 16 -9.21 -10.79 11.82
CA SER A 16 -8.61 -11.35 13.04
C SER A 16 -7.20 -11.89 12.77
N GLU A 17 -7.00 -12.47 11.59
CA GLU A 17 -5.71 -13.02 11.12
C GLU A 17 -4.73 -11.91 10.70
N MET A 18 -5.22 -10.86 10.03
CA MET A 18 -4.46 -9.64 9.74
C MET A 18 -4.05 -8.89 11.01
N THR A 19 -4.84 -8.99 12.09
CA THR A 19 -4.45 -8.43 13.40
C THR A 19 -3.36 -9.28 14.09
N LYS A 20 -3.29 -10.58 13.80
CA LYS A 20 -2.16 -11.45 14.19
C LYS A 20 -0.93 -11.25 13.31
N GLU A 21 -1.09 -10.97 12.02
CA GLU A 21 0.01 -10.58 11.13
C GLU A 21 0.53 -9.16 11.44
N LEU A 22 -0.31 -8.27 11.95
CA LEU A 22 0.13 -6.98 12.49
C LEU A 22 0.93 -7.14 13.79
N LYS A 23 0.66 -8.17 14.60
CA LYS A 23 1.56 -8.60 15.68
C LYS A 23 2.89 -9.18 15.18
N ALA A 24 3.03 -9.53 13.90
CA ALA A 24 4.33 -9.89 13.33
C ALA A 24 5.24 -8.67 13.07
N TYR A 25 4.73 -7.44 13.25
CA TYR A 25 5.57 -6.25 13.39
C TYR A 25 6.18 -6.12 14.80
N GLU A 26 5.66 -6.84 15.81
CA GLU A 26 6.32 -7.02 17.10
C GLU A 26 7.27 -8.23 17.03
N VAL A 27 8.53 -7.95 16.74
CA VAL A 27 9.71 -8.65 17.30
C VAL A 27 9.60 -10.18 17.40
N ASP A 28 9.38 -10.90 16.29
CA ASP A 28 9.84 -12.29 16.19
C ASP A 28 11.25 -12.30 15.58
N PRO A 29 12.31 -12.59 16.36
CA PRO A 29 13.67 -12.71 15.84
C PRO A 29 13.85 -13.84 14.81
N LYS A 30 12.83 -14.70 14.60
CA LYS A 30 12.78 -15.70 13.53
C LYS A 30 12.05 -15.23 12.27
N VAL A 31 11.26 -14.16 12.34
CA VAL A 31 10.71 -13.51 11.14
C VAL A 31 11.81 -12.65 10.53
N LYS A 32 12.66 -13.31 9.73
CA LYS A 32 13.51 -12.61 8.78
C LYS A 32 12.59 -11.71 7.95
N VAL A 33 12.83 -10.41 7.94
CA VAL A 33 12.29 -9.51 6.91
C VAL A 33 12.70 -10.10 5.57
N VAL A 34 11.79 -10.86 4.97
CA VAL A 34 12.04 -11.52 3.69
C VAL A 34 12.11 -10.38 2.71
N ILE A 35 13.31 -10.10 2.20
CA ILE A 35 13.49 -9.24 1.03
C ILE A 35 12.71 -9.92 -0.08
N LEU A 36 11.46 -9.53 -0.26
CA LEU A 36 10.58 -10.02 -1.30
C LEU A 36 11.19 -9.61 -2.63
N LYS A 37 11.89 -10.55 -3.27
CA LYS A 37 12.51 -10.30 -4.57
C LYS A 37 11.44 -10.24 -5.65
N VAL A 38 10.41 -11.08 -5.57
CA VAL A 38 9.36 -11.19 -6.59
C VAL A 38 7.97 -11.24 -5.94
N ALA A 39 7.11 -10.30 -6.29
CA ALA A 39 5.68 -10.29 -5.96
C ALA A 39 4.89 -10.60 -7.24
N ILE A 40 4.09 -11.68 -7.20
CA ILE A 40 3.14 -12.03 -8.25
C ILE A 40 1.75 -11.61 -7.79
N ILE A 41 1.17 -10.66 -8.50
CA ILE A 41 -0.10 -10.02 -8.17
C ILE A 41 -1.09 -10.44 -9.24
N ASP A 42 -2.03 -11.31 -8.88
CA ASP A 42 -3.06 -11.83 -9.79
C ASP A 42 -4.43 -11.77 -9.10
N GLY A 43 -4.99 -10.57 -9.06
CA GLY A 43 -6.27 -10.30 -8.39
C GLY A 43 -6.27 -8.96 -7.65
N ILE A 44 -7.11 -8.87 -6.62
CA ILE A 44 -7.26 -7.65 -5.83
C ILE A 44 -6.08 -7.49 -4.87
N VAL A 45 -5.43 -6.32 -4.92
CA VAL A 45 -4.37 -5.90 -4.00
C VAL A 45 -4.72 -4.54 -3.42
N MET A 46 -5.08 -4.50 -2.13
CA MET A 46 -5.48 -3.26 -1.44
C MET A 46 -4.89 -3.22 -0.04
N GLY A 47 -4.59 -2.01 0.45
CA GLY A 47 -4.06 -1.76 1.79
C GLY A 47 -2.92 -2.69 2.18
N GLY A 48 -3.12 -3.53 3.20
CA GLY A 48 -2.12 -4.50 3.66
C GLY A 48 -1.52 -5.36 2.54
N GLY A 49 -2.31 -5.78 1.55
CA GLY A 49 -1.81 -6.53 0.39
C GLY A 49 -0.83 -5.73 -0.47
N ALA A 50 -1.01 -4.41 -0.56
CA ALA A 50 -0.05 -3.51 -1.19
C ALA A 50 1.25 -3.45 -0.38
N GLY A 51 1.16 -3.39 0.95
CA GLY A 51 2.32 -3.47 1.85
C GLY A 51 3.17 -4.72 1.64
N LEU A 52 2.54 -5.87 1.41
CA LEU A 52 3.22 -7.14 1.15
C LEU A 52 3.87 -7.22 -0.24
N SER A 53 3.47 -6.38 -1.20
CA SER A 53 3.86 -6.55 -2.61
C SER A 53 4.63 -5.37 -3.20
N MET A 54 4.31 -4.14 -2.83
CA MET A 54 4.80 -2.91 -3.48
C MET A 54 6.26 -2.58 -3.17
N HIS A 55 6.80 -3.10 -2.05
CA HIS A 55 8.21 -2.97 -1.67
C HIS A 55 9.10 -4.03 -2.33
N GLY A 56 8.49 -4.99 -3.05
CA GLY A 56 9.22 -6.02 -3.76
C GLY A 56 10.00 -5.46 -4.95
N ARG A 57 11.17 -6.06 -5.24
CA ARG A 57 12.01 -5.62 -6.37
C ARG A 57 11.35 -5.86 -7.72
N PHE A 58 10.74 -7.03 -7.89
CA PHE A 58 10.00 -7.41 -9.09
C PHE A 58 8.51 -7.46 -8.76
N LYS A 59 7.73 -6.60 -9.41
CA LYS A 59 6.27 -6.52 -9.25
C LYS A 59 5.62 -6.96 -10.55
N ILE A 60 5.09 -8.17 -10.55
CA ILE A 60 4.46 -8.80 -11.70
C ILE A 60 2.95 -8.70 -11.50
N VAL A 61 2.28 -8.08 -12.47
CA VAL A 61 0.83 -7.90 -12.48
C VAL A 61 0.22 -8.60 -13.70
N THR A 62 -1.08 -8.88 -13.61
CA THR A 62 -1.87 -9.54 -14.66
C THR A 62 -3.07 -8.70 -15.09
N GLU A 63 -3.82 -9.19 -16.08
CA GLU A 63 -5.12 -8.65 -16.49
C GLU A 63 -6.19 -8.67 -15.40
N ASN A 64 -6.03 -9.54 -14.39
CA ASN A 64 -6.91 -9.66 -13.23
C ASN A 64 -6.52 -8.71 -12.09
N THR A 65 -5.35 -8.07 -12.17
CA THR A 65 -4.86 -7.20 -11.11
C THR A 65 -5.75 -5.97 -10.95
N VAL A 66 -6.16 -5.71 -9.72
CA VAL A 66 -6.87 -4.50 -9.31
C VAL A 66 -6.21 -3.95 -8.05
N PHE A 67 -5.60 -2.77 -8.17
CA PHE A 67 -4.93 -2.07 -7.08
C PHE A 67 -5.75 -0.89 -6.57
N ALA A 68 -5.80 -0.69 -5.26
CA ALA A 68 -6.29 0.54 -4.63
C ALA A 68 -5.75 0.74 -3.22
N MET A 69 -5.78 1.99 -2.74
CA MET A 69 -5.52 2.36 -1.33
C MET A 69 -6.78 3.03 -0.75
N PRO A 70 -7.79 2.26 -0.30
CA PRO A 70 -9.09 2.78 0.11
C PRO A 70 -9.16 3.23 1.58
N GLU A 71 -8.04 3.37 2.28
CA GLU A 71 -7.96 3.57 3.73
C GLU A 71 -8.71 4.81 4.22
N THR A 72 -8.73 5.88 3.42
CA THR A 72 -9.42 7.13 3.78
C THR A 72 -10.94 6.96 3.90
N SER A 73 -11.52 5.93 3.29
CA SER A 73 -12.94 5.60 3.37
C SER A 73 -13.35 4.90 4.67
N ILE A 74 -12.37 4.38 5.43
CA ILE A 74 -12.58 3.67 6.70
C ILE A 74 -12.00 4.44 7.90
N GLY A 75 -11.67 5.72 7.73
CA GLY A 75 -11.06 6.52 8.80
C GLY A 75 -9.62 6.13 9.12
N HIS A 76 -8.93 5.44 8.20
CA HIS A 76 -7.50 5.15 8.27
C HIS A 76 -6.73 6.04 7.28
N PHE A 77 -5.41 5.96 7.27
CA PHE A 77 -4.53 6.66 6.33
C PHE A 77 -3.78 5.67 5.46
N VAL A 78 -3.18 6.13 4.36
CA VAL A 78 -2.32 5.26 3.53
C VAL A 78 -1.06 4.87 4.31
N ASP A 79 -1.02 3.62 4.76
CA ASP A 79 0.00 3.05 5.63
C ASP A 79 0.83 1.99 4.89
N VAL A 80 1.47 1.07 5.61
CA VAL A 80 2.25 -0.06 5.07
C VAL A 80 3.34 0.34 4.05
N GLY A 81 3.95 1.51 4.23
CA GLY A 81 4.92 2.12 3.35
C GLY A 81 4.32 2.74 2.08
N ALA A 82 3.01 2.94 2.01
CA ALA A 82 2.36 3.60 0.89
C ALA A 82 2.84 5.02 0.68
N SER A 83 3.17 5.75 1.75
CA SER A 83 3.80 7.07 1.60
C SER A 83 5.13 7.00 0.85
N TYR A 84 5.85 5.88 0.90
CA TYR A 84 7.07 5.67 0.12
C TYR A 84 6.78 5.41 -1.35
N PHE A 85 5.98 4.40 -1.70
CA PHE A 85 5.80 4.05 -3.11
C PHE A 85 4.85 5.00 -3.87
N LEU A 86 3.83 5.57 -3.22
CA LEU A 86 2.92 6.52 -3.87
C LEU A 86 3.62 7.84 -4.19
N SER A 87 4.48 8.32 -3.28
CA SER A 87 5.18 9.60 -3.44
C SER A 87 6.17 9.64 -4.62
N ARG A 88 6.54 8.46 -5.13
CA ARG A 88 7.47 8.26 -6.26
C ARG A 88 6.75 8.08 -7.60
N LEU A 89 5.42 8.03 -7.60
CA LEU A 89 4.65 8.00 -8.84
C LEU A 89 4.73 9.36 -9.56
N PRO A 90 4.59 9.39 -10.90
CA PRO A 90 4.72 10.62 -11.67
C PRO A 90 3.80 11.75 -11.19
N GLY A 91 4.38 12.94 -11.04
CA GLY A 91 3.67 14.16 -10.63
C GLY A 91 2.94 14.00 -9.29
N PHE A 92 1.62 14.17 -9.32
CA PHE A 92 0.74 14.04 -8.15
C PHE A 92 -0.12 12.77 -8.18
N PHE A 93 0.19 11.81 -9.05
CA PHE A 93 -0.65 10.63 -9.25
C PHE A 93 -0.77 9.76 -8.00
N GLY A 94 0.28 9.67 -7.18
CA GLY A 94 0.20 8.98 -5.89
C GLY A 94 -0.71 9.65 -4.88
N GLU A 95 -0.76 10.99 -4.86
CA GLU A 95 -1.72 11.75 -4.03
C GLU A 95 -3.15 11.46 -4.48
N TYR A 96 -3.38 11.43 -5.80
CA TYR A 96 -4.67 11.04 -6.36
C TYR A 96 -5.10 9.64 -5.89
N LEU A 97 -4.28 8.61 -6.11
CA LEU A 97 -4.61 7.24 -5.73
C LEU A 97 -4.87 7.08 -4.22
N GLY A 98 -4.02 7.67 -3.38
CA GLY A 98 -4.13 7.55 -1.93
C GLY A 98 -5.30 8.32 -1.33
N LEU A 99 -5.70 9.45 -1.92
CA LEU A 99 -6.82 10.25 -1.40
C LEU A 99 -8.18 9.76 -1.88
N THR A 100 -8.29 9.31 -3.13
CA THR A 100 -9.58 8.91 -3.71
C THR A 100 -9.89 7.44 -3.51
N GLY A 101 -8.89 6.61 -3.23
CA GLY A 101 -9.03 5.15 -3.23
C GLY A 101 -9.43 4.58 -4.60
N THR A 102 -9.13 5.32 -5.68
CA THR A 102 -9.44 4.88 -7.05
C THR A 102 -8.78 3.53 -7.34
N LYS A 103 -9.53 2.66 -8.02
CA LYS A 103 -9.03 1.38 -8.49
C LYS A 103 -8.32 1.55 -9.82
N ILE A 104 -7.11 1.02 -9.93
CA ILE A 104 -6.36 0.93 -11.19
C ILE A 104 -6.08 -0.53 -11.54
N ARG A 105 -5.98 -0.85 -12.83
CA ARG A 105 -5.74 -2.22 -13.29
C ARG A 105 -4.26 -2.49 -13.48
N GLY A 106 -3.89 -3.76 -13.68
CA GLY A 106 -2.49 -4.14 -13.93
C GLY A 106 -1.82 -3.37 -15.08
N ALA A 107 -2.55 -3.07 -16.15
CA ALA A 107 -2.04 -2.24 -17.25
C ALA A 107 -1.68 -0.81 -16.78
N ASP A 108 -2.56 -0.17 -16.01
CA ASP A 108 -2.35 1.17 -15.47
C ASP A 108 -1.21 1.21 -14.47
N MET A 109 -1.07 0.16 -13.64
CA MET A 109 0.05 0.02 -12.70
C MET A 109 1.39 0.00 -13.42
N VAL A 110 1.46 -0.64 -14.59
CA VAL A 110 2.67 -0.65 -15.42
C VAL A 110 2.88 0.72 -16.07
N ALA A 111 1.82 1.33 -16.59
CA ALA A 111 1.89 2.64 -17.23
C ALA A 111 2.36 3.75 -16.27
N CYS A 112 1.94 3.71 -15.00
CA CYS A 112 2.35 4.69 -13.99
C CYS A 112 3.65 4.33 -13.26
N GLY A 113 4.28 3.19 -13.56
CA GLY A 113 5.53 2.73 -12.95
C GLY A 113 5.37 2.12 -11.55
N LEU A 114 4.14 1.85 -11.10
CA LEU A 114 3.87 1.18 -9.82
C LEU A 114 4.27 -0.32 -9.89
N ALA A 115 4.04 -0.95 -11.04
CA ALA A 115 4.53 -2.29 -11.39
C ALA A 115 5.46 -2.21 -12.61
N ILE A 116 6.30 -3.22 -12.80
CA ILE A 116 7.30 -3.23 -13.88
C ILE A 116 7.12 -4.36 -14.89
N HIS A 117 6.35 -5.40 -14.53
CA HIS A 117 6.15 -6.58 -15.37
C HIS A 117 4.67 -6.88 -15.52
N PHE A 118 4.22 -7.08 -16.76
CA PHE A 118 2.87 -7.55 -17.07
C PHE A 118 2.94 -8.96 -17.65
N VAL A 119 2.25 -9.92 -17.04
CA VAL A 119 2.22 -11.32 -17.48
C VAL A 119 0.77 -11.77 -17.52
N LEU A 120 0.36 -12.44 -18.61
CA LEU A 120 -1.00 -12.99 -18.67
C LEU A 120 -1.20 -14.06 -17.60
N SER A 121 -2.33 -14.03 -16.89
CA SER A 121 -2.64 -14.97 -15.79
C SER A 121 -2.44 -16.44 -16.19
N LYS A 122 -2.85 -16.80 -17.41
CA LYS A 122 -2.65 -18.15 -17.98
C LYS A 122 -1.21 -18.62 -18.03
N ASN A 123 -0.23 -17.72 -18.05
CA ASN A 123 1.21 -18.03 -18.14
C ASN A 123 1.92 -18.01 -16.77
N LEU A 124 1.22 -17.66 -15.68
CA LEU A 124 1.84 -17.59 -14.36
C LEU A 124 2.42 -18.92 -13.89
N HIS A 125 1.73 -20.04 -14.15
CA HIS A 125 2.23 -21.37 -13.78
C HIS A 125 3.57 -21.70 -14.46
N LEU A 126 3.77 -21.26 -15.71
CA LEU A 126 5.03 -21.44 -16.44
C LEU A 126 6.14 -20.54 -15.87
N LEU A 127 5.78 -19.30 -15.51
CA LEU A 127 6.69 -18.36 -14.88
C LEU A 127 7.16 -18.87 -13.51
N GLU A 128 6.23 -19.28 -12.64
CA GLU A 128 6.53 -19.88 -11.33
C GLU A 128 7.45 -21.09 -11.50
N SER A 129 7.11 -22.02 -12.40
CA SER A 129 7.94 -23.19 -12.72
C SER A 129 9.35 -22.83 -13.22
N ALA A 130 9.50 -21.71 -13.92
CA ALA A 130 10.80 -21.23 -14.39
C ALA A 130 11.60 -20.57 -13.27
N LEU A 131 10.94 -19.86 -12.35
CA LEU A 131 11.54 -19.22 -11.18
C LEU A 131 11.99 -20.24 -10.14
N ASP A 132 11.25 -21.33 -9.95
CA ASP A 132 11.59 -22.41 -9.00
C ASP A 132 12.88 -23.15 -9.37
N LYS A 133 13.23 -23.18 -10.66
CA LYS A 133 14.48 -23.78 -11.16
C LYS A 133 15.71 -22.91 -10.91
N VAL A 134 15.52 -21.67 -10.45
CA VAL A 134 16.61 -20.73 -10.23
C VAL A 134 17.22 -20.95 -8.84
N THR A 135 18.45 -21.43 -8.82
CA THR A 135 19.23 -21.58 -7.59
C THR A 135 20.01 -20.32 -7.22
N SER A 136 20.26 -19.42 -8.18
CA SER A 136 21.00 -18.18 -7.96
C SER A 136 20.12 -17.07 -7.39
N SER A 137 20.66 -16.29 -6.46
CA SER A 137 19.98 -15.10 -5.91
C SER A 137 20.18 -13.83 -6.78
N ASP A 138 20.81 -13.98 -7.95
CA ASP A 138 21.14 -12.91 -8.91
C ASP A 138 19.90 -12.27 -9.53
N THR A 139 19.80 -10.95 -9.41
CA THR A 139 18.66 -10.18 -9.90
C THR A 139 18.61 -10.13 -11.42
N ASN A 140 19.76 -10.18 -12.11
CA ASN A 140 19.78 -10.14 -13.57
C ASN A 140 19.20 -11.42 -14.17
N THR A 141 19.53 -12.57 -13.59
CA THR A 141 18.97 -13.87 -13.97
C THR A 141 17.46 -13.92 -13.74
N ILE A 142 16.98 -13.48 -12.57
CA ILE A 142 15.53 -13.41 -12.28
C ILE A 142 14.82 -12.48 -13.28
N SER A 143 15.36 -11.29 -13.53
CA SER A 143 14.77 -10.34 -14.49
C SER A 143 14.72 -10.92 -15.91
N LYS A 144 15.77 -11.61 -16.36
CA LYS A 144 15.80 -12.29 -17.67
C LYS A 144 14.73 -13.37 -17.78
N ILE A 145 14.42 -14.08 -16.70
CA ILE A 145 13.37 -15.11 -16.70
C ILE A 145 11.99 -14.46 -16.78
N ILE A 146 11.72 -13.46 -15.95
CA ILE A 146 10.43 -12.75 -15.96
C ILE A 146 10.14 -12.16 -17.35
N ARG A 147 11.15 -11.54 -17.98
CA ARG A 147 11.05 -10.98 -19.33
C ARG A 147 10.63 -11.98 -20.42
N LYS A 148 10.93 -13.28 -20.27
CA LYS A 148 10.48 -14.31 -21.23
C LYS A 148 8.97 -14.49 -21.24
N PHE A 149 8.30 -14.09 -20.17
CA PHE A 149 6.85 -14.22 -20.00
C PHE A 149 6.14 -12.87 -20.04
N GLU A 150 6.85 -11.76 -20.28
CA GLU A 150 6.26 -10.43 -20.38
C GLU A 150 5.33 -10.31 -21.59
N HIS A 151 4.23 -9.60 -21.40
CA HIS A 151 3.30 -9.24 -22.45
C HIS A 151 3.10 -7.72 -22.43
N LYS A 152 2.90 -7.12 -23.61
CA LYS A 152 2.42 -5.74 -23.64
C LYS A 152 0.96 -5.72 -23.15
N PRO A 153 0.61 -4.97 -22.09
CA PRO A 153 -0.78 -4.84 -21.70
C PRO A 153 -1.57 -4.21 -22.85
N LYS A 154 -2.82 -4.66 -23.03
CA LYS A 154 -3.75 -3.95 -23.92
C LYS A 154 -4.10 -2.63 -23.26
N GLU A 155 -3.79 -1.53 -23.93
CA GLU A 155 -4.27 -0.21 -23.54
C GLU A 155 -5.80 -0.26 -23.61
N SER A 156 -6.48 0.02 -22.50
CA SER A 156 -7.92 0.29 -22.55
C SER A 156 -8.09 1.69 -23.13
N GLU A 157 -8.89 1.82 -24.19
CA GLU A 157 -9.35 3.12 -24.63
C GLU A 157 -10.03 3.80 -23.44
N ALA A 158 -9.47 4.92 -22.98
CA ALA A 158 -10.16 5.74 -22.00
C ALA A 158 -11.49 6.15 -22.62
N GLU A 159 -12.61 5.86 -21.94
CA GLU A 159 -13.90 6.41 -22.34
C GLU A 159 -13.72 7.91 -22.58
N ASN A 160 -14.14 8.42 -23.75
CA ASN A 160 -14.02 9.83 -24.17
C ASN A 160 -14.90 10.77 -23.30
N ARG A 161 -14.67 10.77 -21.99
CA ARG A 161 -15.33 11.59 -20.97
C ARG A 161 -14.33 11.94 -19.86
N PRO A 162 -13.36 12.83 -20.14
CA PRO A 162 -12.37 13.26 -19.15
C PRO A 162 -12.99 13.83 -17.86
N GLU A 163 -14.25 14.27 -17.89
CA GLU A 163 -14.94 14.80 -16.71
C GLU A 163 -15.41 13.72 -15.72
N LYS A 164 -15.67 12.48 -16.19
CA LYS A 164 -16.28 11.43 -15.36
C LYS A 164 -15.38 11.01 -14.19
N TRP A 165 -14.10 10.76 -14.46
CA TRP A 165 -13.15 10.35 -13.41
C TRP A 165 -12.91 11.45 -12.38
N ILE A 166 -12.98 12.73 -12.78
CA ILE A 166 -12.85 13.88 -11.88
C ILE A 166 -14.05 13.92 -10.93
N LEU A 167 -15.26 13.77 -11.45
CA LEU A 167 -16.48 13.75 -10.63
C LEU A 167 -16.47 12.58 -9.65
N GLU A 168 -16.02 11.39 -10.08
CA GLU A 168 -15.85 10.22 -9.22
C GLU A 168 -14.81 10.47 -8.13
N ALA A 169 -13.66 11.06 -8.46
CA ALA A 169 -12.61 11.42 -7.50
C ALA A 169 -13.11 12.40 -6.43
N VAL A 170 -13.78 13.48 -6.85
CA VAL A 170 -14.36 14.48 -5.95
C VAL A 170 -15.42 13.84 -5.06
N LYS A 171 -16.27 12.96 -5.62
CA LYS A 171 -17.28 12.23 -4.86
C LYS A 171 -16.64 11.36 -3.79
N SER A 172 -15.61 10.56 -4.14
CA SER A 172 -14.90 9.71 -3.20
C SER A 172 -14.29 10.52 -2.05
N MET A 173 -13.60 11.61 -2.35
CA MET A 173 -13.00 12.48 -1.32
C MET A 173 -14.06 13.16 -0.44
N LYS A 174 -15.20 13.56 -0.99
CA LYS A 174 -16.30 14.14 -0.18
C LYS A 174 -16.94 13.14 0.79
N SER A 175 -16.92 11.85 0.47
CA SER A 175 -17.42 10.79 1.36
C SER A 175 -16.37 10.23 2.33
N ALA A 176 -15.08 10.48 2.06
CA ALA A 176 -13.99 9.98 2.87
C ALA A 176 -13.86 10.73 4.21
N CYS A 177 -13.15 10.13 5.16
CA CYS A 177 -12.87 10.73 6.46
C CYS A 177 -11.98 11.99 6.27
N PRO A 178 -12.42 13.18 6.72
CA PRO A 178 -11.69 14.43 6.50
C PRO A 178 -10.28 14.45 7.11
N ILE A 179 -10.11 13.90 8.31
CA ILE A 179 -8.80 13.88 8.97
C ILE A 179 -7.84 12.89 8.29
N SER A 180 -8.35 11.72 7.88
CA SER A 180 -7.61 10.74 7.09
C SER A 180 -7.08 11.29 5.76
N LEU A 181 -7.86 12.13 5.08
CA LEU A 181 -7.41 12.79 3.85
C LEU A 181 -6.20 13.68 4.12
N LYS A 182 -6.23 14.51 5.17
CA LYS A 182 -5.10 15.39 5.51
C LYS A 182 -3.87 14.62 5.97
N ILE A 183 -4.04 13.59 6.81
CA ILE A 183 -2.95 12.72 7.25
C ILE A 183 -2.30 12.03 6.04
N SER A 184 -3.12 11.45 5.15
CA SER A 184 -2.61 10.74 3.96
C SER A 184 -1.87 11.68 3.02
N LEU A 185 -2.41 12.87 2.74
CA LEU A 185 -1.75 13.87 1.91
C LEU A 185 -0.40 14.30 2.49
N LYS A 186 -0.36 14.61 3.79
CA LYS A 186 0.88 14.99 4.49
C LYS A 186 1.89 13.86 4.47
N SER A 187 1.46 12.62 4.77
CA SER A 187 2.32 11.44 4.78
C SER A 187 2.94 11.17 3.40
N ILE A 188 2.14 11.18 2.32
CA ILE A 188 2.64 11.00 0.94
C ILE A 188 3.65 12.10 0.58
N ARG A 189 3.36 13.36 0.91
CA ARG A 189 4.24 14.48 0.57
C ARG A 189 5.59 14.42 1.27
N GLU A 190 5.60 14.10 2.56
CA GLU A 190 6.84 13.92 3.32
C GLU A 190 7.61 12.66 2.88
N GLY A 191 6.91 11.63 2.38
CA GLY A 191 7.53 10.42 1.83
C GLY A 191 8.41 10.64 0.58
N ARG A 192 8.29 11.81 -0.09
CA ARG A 192 9.11 12.17 -1.26
C ARG A 192 10.59 12.33 -0.93
N SER A 193 10.91 12.78 0.28
CA SER A 193 12.28 13.06 0.73
C SER A 193 12.81 12.02 1.72
N GLN A 194 12.09 10.92 1.92
CA GLN A 194 12.39 9.92 2.92
C GLN A 194 12.64 8.53 2.33
N GLU A 195 13.50 7.78 3.00
CA GLU A 195 13.70 6.36 2.75
C GLU A 195 12.56 5.52 3.36
N LEU A 196 12.43 4.26 2.92
CA LEU A 196 11.32 3.39 3.31
C LEU A 196 11.23 3.18 4.84
N ASP A 197 12.36 3.02 5.51
CA ASP A 197 12.44 2.87 6.96
C ASP A 197 11.92 4.10 7.71
N GLN A 198 12.25 5.30 7.22
CA GLN A 198 11.76 6.55 7.76
C GLN A 198 10.24 6.71 7.54
N CYS A 199 9.74 6.32 6.36
CA CYS A 199 8.32 6.28 6.08
C CYS A 199 7.59 5.33 7.04
N LEU A 200 8.07 4.09 7.17
CA LEU A 200 7.46 3.08 8.06
C LEU A 200 7.47 3.52 9.53
N ALA A 201 8.56 4.12 10.00
CA ALA A 201 8.64 4.64 11.37
C ALA A 201 7.62 5.76 11.61
N ARG A 202 7.45 6.68 10.66
CA ARG A 202 6.42 7.73 10.75
C ARG A 202 5.01 7.14 10.73
N GLU A 203 4.73 6.26 9.77
CA GLU A 203 3.42 5.65 9.62
C GLU A 203 3.05 4.84 10.87
N TYR A 204 4.02 4.17 11.51
CA TYR A 204 3.81 3.51 12.79
C TYR A 204 3.38 4.49 13.90
N ASN A 205 4.01 5.66 14.01
CA ASN A 205 3.60 6.69 14.98
C ASN A 205 2.15 7.17 14.72
N ILE A 206 1.80 7.42 13.45
CA ILE A 206 0.43 7.78 13.05
C ILE A 206 -0.55 6.68 13.47
N PHE A 207 -0.21 5.42 13.19
CA PHE A 207 -1.01 4.26 13.58
C PHE A 207 -1.20 4.15 15.10
N CYS A 208 -0.16 4.41 15.89
CA CYS A 208 -0.26 4.45 17.36
C CYS A 208 -1.29 5.47 17.82
N HIS A 209 -1.25 6.69 17.27
CA HIS A 209 -2.24 7.73 17.57
C HIS A 209 -3.68 7.34 17.17
N ILE A 210 -3.85 6.65 16.03
CA ILE A 210 -5.15 6.11 15.59
C ILE A 210 -5.66 5.05 16.59
N LYS A 211 -4.82 4.06 16.93
CA LYS A 211 -5.19 2.99 17.85
C LYS A 211 -5.53 3.50 19.25
N ARG A 212 -4.81 4.51 19.72
CA ARG A 212 -5.02 5.14 21.02
C ARG A 212 -6.17 6.15 21.04
N ARG A 213 -6.78 6.45 19.88
CA ARG A 213 -7.88 7.41 19.74
C ARG A 213 -7.53 8.80 20.31
N THR A 214 -6.27 9.21 20.20
CA THR A 214 -5.79 10.44 20.87
C THR A 214 -6.31 11.73 20.23
N VAL A 215 -6.81 11.65 19.00
CA VAL A 215 -7.28 12.81 18.22
C VAL A 215 -8.69 12.60 17.69
N SER A 216 -8.99 11.42 17.11
CA SER A 216 -10.31 11.09 16.56
C SER A 216 -10.63 9.61 16.73
N ASN A 217 -11.93 9.29 16.75
CA ASN A 217 -12.47 7.94 16.74
C ASN A 217 -12.79 7.42 15.32
N ASP A 218 -12.52 8.22 14.28
CA ASP A 218 -12.97 7.97 12.90
C ASP A 218 -12.56 6.60 12.35
N PHE A 219 -11.40 6.07 12.71
CA PHE A 219 -11.03 4.72 12.31
C PHE A 219 -12.04 3.67 12.79
N TYR A 220 -12.47 3.76 14.04
CA TYR A 220 -13.43 2.82 14.62
C TYR A 220 -14.83 3.02 14.04
N GLU A 221 -15.22 4.27 13.80
CA GLU A 221 -16.49 4.59 13.14
C GLU A 221 -16.52 4.11 11.69
N GLY A 222 -15.43 4.28 10.95
CA GLY A 222 -15.29 3.78 9.59
C GLY A 222 -15.35 2.26 9.53
N MET A 223 -14.67 1.58 10.46
CA MET A 223 -14.77 0.12 10.61
C MET A 223 -16.20 -0.33 10.94
N ARG A 224 -16.89 0.39 11.82
CA ARG A 224 -18.31 0.14 12.14
C ARG A 224 -19.16 0.24 10.88
N ALA A 225 -19.12 1.39 10.21
CA ALA A 225 -19.97 1.70 9.06
C ALA A 225 -19.70 0.79 7.85
N MET A 226 -18.44 0.44 7.59
CA MET A 226 -18.07 -0.29 6.37
C MET A 226 -18.04 -1.81 6.54
N LEU A 227 -17.70 -2.32 7.74
CA LEU A 227 -17.40 -3.74 7.93
C LEU A 227 -18.29 -4.43 8.96
N LEU A 228 -18.65 -3.76 10.06
CA LEU A 228 -19.51 -4.34 11.11
C LEU A 228 -20.98 -4.20 10.75
N ASP A 229 -21.50 -2.97 10.76
CA ASP A 229 -22.91 -2.67 10.52
C ASP A 229 -23.23 -2.61 9.02
N LYS A 230 -22.21 -2.32 8.20
CA LYS A 230 -22.30 -2.24 6.73
C LYS A 230 -23.37 -1.26 6.23
N ASP A 231 -23.68 -0.24 7.01
CA ASP A 231 -24.62 0.83 6.66
C ASP A 231 -24.05 1.80 5.61
N LYS A 232 -22.72 1.80 5.42
CA LYS A 232 -21.97 2.72 4.54
C LYS A 232 -22.24 4.19 4.84
N ASN A 233 -22.56 4.51 6.10
CA ASN A 233 -22.91 5.85 6.55
C ASN A 233 -22.10 6.26 7.79
N PRO A 234 -20.77 6.43 7.63
CA PRO A 234 -19.90 6.80 8.74
C PRO A 234 -20.17 8.24 9.20
N GLN A 235 -20.18 8.44 10.52
CA GLN A 235 -20.34 9.74 11.17
C GLN A 235 -18.98 10.31 11.56
N TRP A 236 -18.30 10.95 10.60
CA TRP A 236 -16.96 11.50 10.80
C TRP A 236 -16.92 12.66 11.80
N GLU A 237 -15.88 12.69 12.63
CA GLU A 237 -15.59 13.78 13.56
C GLU A 237 -14.12 14.24 13.45
N PRO A 238 -13.87 15.45 12.89
CA PRO A 238 -14.86 16.42 12.41
C PRO A 238 -15.44 16.07 11.03
N ALA A 239 -16.72 16.39 10.81
CA ALA A 239 -17.46 16.01 9.60
C ALA A 239 -17.05 16.75 8.31
N LYS A 240 -16.25 17.81 8.40
CA LYS A 240 -15.87 18.65 7.26
C LYS A 240 -14.38 18.95 7.23
N LEU A 241 -13.83 19.11 6.03
CA LEU A 241 -12.39 19.28 5.80
C LEU A 241 -11.85 20.60 6.38
N GLU A 242 -12.65 21.66 6.33
CA GLU A 242 -12.33 22.98 6.88
C GLU A 242 -12.23 23.00 8.40
N LEU A 243 -12.83 22.02 9.09
CA LEU A 243 -12.79 21.90 10.55
C LEU A 243 -11.57 21.13 11.06
N VAL A 244 -10.87 20.40 10.18
CA VAL A 244 -9.64 19.69 10.56
C VAL A 244 -8.50 20.72 10.65
N THR A 245 -7.99 21.00 11.84
CA THR A 245 -6.88 21.95 12.01
C THR A 245 -5.52 21.31 11.73
N ASP A 246 -4.50 22.12 11.44
CA ASP A 246 -3.13 21.62 11.29
C ASP A 246 -2.58 21.04 12.60
N GLU A 247 -3.04 21.56 13.74
CA GLU A 247 -2.70 21.01 15.07
C GLU A 247 -3.20 19.56 15.22
N MET A 248 -4.45 19.29 14.83
CA MET A 248 -5.02 17.94 14.85
C MET A 248 -4.19 16.98 13.99
N VAL A 249 -3.82 17.43 12.78
CA VAL A 249 -3.00 16.62 11.86
C VAL A 249 -1.59 16.40 12.43
N ASN A 250 -0.92 17.45 12.89
CA ASN A 250 0.45 17.36 13.40
C ASN A 250 0.55 16.47 14.65
N ARG A 251 -0.51 16.36 15.45
CA ARG A 251 -0.57 15.43 16.59
C ARG A 251 -0.51 13.96 16.18
N TYR A 252 -0.88 13.58 14.95
CA TYR A 252 -0.64 12.21 14.47
C TYR A 252 0.83 11.93 14.14
N PHE A 253 1.64 12.97 13.94
CA PHE A 253 3.03 12.86 13.52
C PHE A 253 4.00 13.03 14.70
N SER A 254 3.49 13.34 15.90
CA SER A 254 4.30 13.37 17.12
C SER A 254 4.75 11.98 17.53
N ARG A 255 5.87 11.91 18.26
CA ARG A 255 6.33 10.65 18.85
C ARG A 255 5.40 10.23 19.97
N VAL A 256 5.22 8.93 20.12
CA VAL A 256 4.56 8.32 21.27
C VAL A 256 5.67 7.75 22.16
N ASP A 257 5.94 8.42 23.27
CA ASP A 257 7.00 8.04 24.22
C ASP A 257 6.36 7.43 25.49
N GLU A 258 5.71 6.27 25.32
CA GLU A 258 5.15 5.46 26.42
C GLU A 258 5.63 4.01 26.29
N ASP A 259 5.80 3.32 27.43
CA ASP A 259 6.53 2.03 27.52
C ASP A 259 5.99 0.93 26.58
N ASP A 260 4.68 0.92 26.29
CA ASP A 260 4.03 -0.07 25.43
C ASP A 260 3.95 0.34 23.94
N TRP A 261 4.35 1.57 23.58
CA TRP A 261 4.16 2.15 22.24
C TRP A 261 5.44 2.77 21.67
N GLY A 262 6.59 2.27 22.13
CA GLY A 262 7.91 2.76 21.71
C GLY A 262 8.10 2.75 20.18
N SER A 263 9.05 3.57 19.71
CA SER A 263 9.30 3.73 18.28
C SER A 263 9.62 2.39 17.58
N LEU A 264 9.05 2.19 16.38
CA LEU A 264 9.28 0.99 15.55
C LEU A 264 10.78 0.70 15.39
N GLN A 265 11.22 -0.45 15.90
CA GLN A 265 12.59 -0.94 15.71
C GLN A 265 12.61 -1.89 14.53
N LEU A 266 13.10 -1.41 13.38
CA LEU A 266 13.32 -2.28 12.23
C LEU A 266 14.60 -3.09 12.44
N PRO A 267 14.62 -4.39 12.10
CA PRO A 267 15.84 -5.17 12.19
C PRO A 267 16.93 -4.54 11.32
N ALA A 268 18.17 -4.54 11.82
CA ALA A 268 19.30 -4.03 11.06
C ALA A 268 19.33 -4.71 9.68
N ARG A 269 19.37 -3.91 8.61
CA ARG A 269 19.61 -4.43 7.27
C ARG A 269 20.97 -5.14 7.35
N SER A 270 20.98 -6.47 7.26
CA SER A 270 22.24 -7.21 7.16
C SER A 270 23.04 -6.61 5.99
N ASN A 271 24.35 -6.39 6.20
CA ASN A 271 25.30 -5.68 5.32
C ASN A 271 25.56 -6.38 3.97
N LEU A 272 24.52 -6.83 3.27
CA LEU A 272 24.59 -7.32 1.89
C LEU A 272 24.31 -6.20 0.86
N VAL A 273 24.14 -4.94 1.30
CA VAL A 273 23.66 -3.84 0.46
C VAL A 273 24.71 -2.79 0.09
N ASP A 274 25.94 -2.84 0.64
CA ASP A 274 27.01 -1.91 0.24
C ASP A 274 27.44 -2.05 -1.24
N ALA A 275 27.03 -3.13 -1.93
CA ALA A 275 27.28 -3.33 -3.35
C ALA A 275 26.16 -2.83 -4.30
N MET A 276 25.05 -2.28 -3.80
CA MET A 276 23.83 -2.11 -4.61
C MET A 276 23.13 -0.75 -4.48
N ARG A 277 23.89 0.36 -4.57
CA ARG A 277 23.28 1.64 -4.99
C ARG A 277 22.96 1.58 -6.49
N PRO A 278 21.75 1.93 -6.93
CA PRO A 278 21.53 2.23 -8.34
C PRO A 278 22.38 3.46 -8.69
N ARG A 279 23.35 3.30 -9.59
CA ARG A 279 23.86 4.44 -10.33
C ARG A 279 22.75 4.83 -11.31
N LEU A 280 22.41 6.13 -11.27
CA LEU A 280 21.51 6.78 -12.22
C LEU A 280 21.85 6.40 -13.66
#